data_AF-A0A1R3IQD2-F1
#
_entry.id   AF-A0A1R3IQD2-F1
#
_cell.length_a   1.000
_cell.length_b   1.000
_cell.length_c   1.000
_cell.angle_alpha   90.00
_cell.angle_beta   90.00
_cell.angle_gamma   90.00
#
_symmetry.space_group_name_H-M   'P 1'
#
loop_
_entity.id
_entity.type
_entity.pdbx_description
1 polymer ?
#
loop_
_entity_poly.entity_id
_entity_poly.type
_entity_poly.pdbx_seq_one_letter_code
_entity_poly.pdbx_strand_id
1 'polypeptide(L)'
;MVSASKFSVKKNLELERQLEVLNKYAIKTFQAKDGDTIDCIDINKQPALDHPLLKNHKVQVSPSLNGDSLTRLFTYWFGENKTQCYNTRCPGFVSTHRKVGPDYPLRPTSTYGGQQYTLTLFIYQDPKTGNWWFGVSNWRIVIGYWPKELLPKLSNGANHVAWGGIAIADKQGNSPPMGSGHLPNSDCMRSCFFKSIKFQNNIRSKKFLTPNDDATIHYVDKSGCYGIMDTKDCGHKEFHYCFTFGGPGGKCG
;
A
#
# COMPACT_ATOMS: atom_id res chain seq x y z
N MET A 1 26.93 36.76 38.82
CA MET A 1 27.05 36.87 37.35
C MET A 1 25.88 36.11 36.75
N VAL A 2 24.81 36.80 36.33
CA VAL A 2 23.61 36.17 35.74
C VAL A 2 23.65 36.43 34.24
N SER A 3 23.87 35.38 33.45
CA SER A 3 23.80 35.45 31.99
C SER A 3 22.35 35.22 31.55
N ALA A 4 21.65 36.29 31.20
CA ALA A 4 20.39 36.18 30.44
C ALA A 4 20.73 35.96 28.97
N SER A 5 20.51 34.75 28.46
CA SER A 5 20.58 34.50 27.02
C SER A 5 19.27 34.96 26.37
N LYS A 6 19.36 35.90 25.43
CA LYS A 6 18.23 36.30 24.57
C LYS A 6 17.76 35.08 23.77
N PHE A 7 16.60 34.53 24.11
CA PHE A 7 15.88 33.61 23.22
C PHE A 7 15.48 34.39 21.96
N SER A 8 16.06 34.00 20.83
CA SER A 8 15.85 34.67 19.53
C SER A 8 14.44 34.38 19.00
N VAL A 9 13.74 35.42 18.55
CA VAL A 9 12.43 35.36 17.87
C VAL A 9 12.41 34.34 16.71
N LYS A 10 13.55 34.11 16.04
CA LYS A 10 13.68 33.08 14.99
C LYS A 10 13.52 31.65 15.51
N LYS A 11 13.92 31.38 16.75
CA LYS A 11 13.81 30.05 17.37
C LYS A 11 12.37 29.72 17.74
N ASN A 12 11.56 30.75 18.03
CA ASN A 12 10.13 30.60 18.30
C ASN A 12 9.32 30.30 17.03
N LEU A 13 9.62 30.99 15.93
CA LEU A 13 9.01 30.74 14.61
C LEU A 13 9.30 29.34 14.05
N GLU A 14 10.52 28.82 14.27
CA GLU A 14 10.87 27.45 13.87
C GLU A 14 10.14 26.41 14.73
N LEU A 15 9.99 26.68 16.03
CA LEU A 15 9.25 25.81 16.94
C LEU A 15 7.75 25.79 16.61
N GLU A 16 7.17 26.96 16.30
CA GLU A 16 5.79 27.11 15.85
C GLU A 16 5.55 26.38 14.51
N ARG A 17 6.45 26.51 13.53
CA ARG A 17 6.41 25.71 12.28
C ARG A 17 6.46 24.21 12.56
N GLN A 18 7.30 23.77 13.50
CA GLN A 18 7.40 22.35 13.86
C GLN A 18 6.13 21.87 14.57
N LEU A 19 5.52 22.70 15.41
CA LEU A 19 4.21 22.41 16.02
C LEU A 19 3.09 22.32 14.97
N GLU A 20 3.07 23.18 13.95
CA GLU A 20 2.11 23.12 12.85
C GLU A 20 2.27 21.86 11.99
N VAL A 21 3.50 21.37 11.78
CA VAL A 21 3.79 20.12 11.07
C VAL A 21 3.34 18.87 11.86
N LEU A 22 3.31 18.96 13.18
CA LEU A 22 2.88 17.88 14.07
C LEU A 22 1.37 17.88 14.33
N ASN A 23 0.70 19.04 14.27
CA ASN A 23 -0.75 19.20 14.49
C ASN A 23 -1.61 18.91 13.26
N LYS A 24 -1.27 17.92 12.44
CA LYS A 24 -2.14 17.52 11.32
C LYS A 24 -3.27 16.64 11.84
N TYR A 25 -4.50 17.00 11.45
CA TYR A 25 -5.71 16.31 11.87
C TYR A 25 -5.71 14.85 11.40
N ALA A 26 -5.66 13.92 12.35
CA ALA A 26 -5.89 12.51 12.08
C ALA A 26 -7.34 12.32 11.61
N ILE A 27 -7.53 11.73 10.43
CA ILE A 27 -8.85 11.34 9.95
C ILE A 27 -9.44 10.27 10.88
N LYS A 28 -8.55 9.40 11.39
CA LYS A 28 -8.91 8.36 12.34
C LYS A 28 -7.72 8.00 13.19
N THR A 29 -7.97 7.73 14.46
CA THR A 29 -6.95 7.32 15.42
C THR A 29 -7.31 5.93 15.94
N PHE A 30 -6.33 5.04 15.96
CA PHE A 30 -6.45 3.70 16.51
C PHE A 30 -5.55 3.55 17.72
N GLN A 31 -6.05 2.89 18.76
CA GLN A 31 -5.25 2.44 19.90
C GLN A 31 -4.87 0.99 19.67
N ALA A 32 -3.57 0.74 19.52
CA ALA A 32 -3.06 -0.61 19.45
C ALA A 32 -3.03 -1.25 20.85
N LYS A 33 -3.07 -2.59 20.92
CA LYS A 33 -3.16 -3.33 22.19
C LYS A 33 -1.94 -3.15 23.09
N ASP A 34 -0.83 -2.68 22.54
CA ASP A 34 0.42 -2.32 23.21
C ASP A 34 0.48 -0.86 23.69
N GLY A 35 -0.58 -0.07 23.45
CA GLY A 35 -0.68 1.33 23.86
C GLY A 35 -0.20 2.34 22.82
N ASP A 36 0.25 1.88 21.64
CA ASP A 36 0.63 2.76 20.55
C ASP A 36 -0.61 3.42 19.94
N THR A 37 -0.51 4.73 19.69
CA THR A 37 -1.54 5.50 19.00
C THR A 37 -1.18 5.62 17.52
N ILE A 38 -2.01 5.04 16.65
CA ILE A 38 -1.83 5.08 15.20
C ILE A 38 -2.80 6.09 14.61
N ASP A 39 -2.27 7.22 14.16
CA ASP A 39 -3.03 8.26 13.47
C ASP A 39 -3.01 8.04 11.96
N CYS A 40 -4.17 7.75 11.40
CA CYS A 40 -4.40 7.75 9.97
C CYS A 40 -4.60 9.19 9.49
N ILE A 41 -3.58 9.73 8.84
CA ILE A 41 -3.62 11.04 8.17
C ILE A 41 -3.83 10.79 6.67
N ASP A 42 -4.60 11.66 6.02
CA ASP A 42 -4.77 11.66 4.55
C ASP A 42 -3.41 11.50 3.86
N ILE A 43 -3.31 10.60 2.86
CA ILE A 43 -2.04 10.30 2.20
C ILE A 43 -1.38 11.54 1.59
N ASN A 44 -2.16 12.50 1.09
CA ASN A 44 -1.67 13.77 0.53
C ASN A 44 -1.31 14.80 1.61
N LYS A 45 -1.83 14.60 2.83
CA LYS A 45 -1.51 15.45 3.99
C LYS A 45 -0.45 14.81 4.88
N GLN A 46 0.16 13.69 4.48
CA GLN A 46 1.26 13.09 5.22
C GLN A 46 2.38 14.12 5.41
N PRO A 47 2.91 14.29 6.64
CA PRO A 47 3.96 15.27 6.93
C PRO A 47 5.21 15.10 6.05
N ALA A 48 5.46 13.89 5.57
CA ALA A 48 6.54 13.61 4.62
C ALA A 48 6.39 14.36 3.29
N LEU A 49 5.15 14.65 2.85
CA LEU A 49 4.89 15.35 1.59
C LEU A 49 5.04 16.87 1.68
N ASP A 50 5.17 17.43 2.89
CA ASP A 50 5.51 18.85 3.06
C ASP A 50 6.98 19.13 2.76
N HIS A 51 7.80 18.08 2.60
CA HIS A 51 9.19 18.22 2.20
C HIS A 51 9.27 18.88 0.80
N PRO A 52 10.11 19.90 0.60
CA PRO A 52 10.18 20.65 -0.67
C PRO A 52 10.42 19.76 -1.91
N LEU A 53 11.13 18.64 -1.75
CA LEU A 53 11.39 17.66 -2.81
C LEU A 53 10.19 16.75 -3.15
N LEU A 54 9.15 16.73 -2.32
CA LEU A 54 7.99 15.82 -2.44
C LEU A 54 6.67 16.55 -2.70
N LYS A 55 6.71 17.88 -2.87
CA LYS A 55 5.55 18.78 -3.03
C LYS A 55 4.62 18.46 -4.21
N ASN A 56 5.05 17.60 -5.14
CA ASN A 56 4.28 17.13 -6.30
C ASN A 56 4.30 15.60 -6.48
N HIS A 57 4.65 14.87 -5.43
CA HIS A 57 4.77 13.42 -5.51
C HIS A 57 3.37 12.78 -5.65
N LYS A 58 3.14 12.01 -6.74
CA LYS A 58 1.92 11.25 -7.00
C LYS A 58 2.21 9.76 -7.04
N VAL A 59 1.24 8.99 -6.56
CA VAL A 59 1.37 7.56 -6.25
C VAL A 59 0.30 6.75 -7.00
N GLN A 60 0.71 5.63 -7.61
CA GLN A 60 -0.07 4.69 -8.47
C GLN A 60 -0.52 5.24 -9.84
N VAL A 61 -0.89 4.34 -10.79
CA VAL A 61 -0.87 4.54 -12.27
C VAL A 61 -0.96 6.02 -12.64
N SER A 62 0.20 6.59 -12.94
CA SER A 62 0.35 8.03 -13.08
C SER A 62 0.79 8.34 -14.50
N PRO A 63 -0.16 8.65 -15.41
CA PRO A 63 0.17 9.14 -16.74
C PRO A 63 1.08 10.36 -16.70
N SER A 64 0.93 11.22 -15.70
CA SER A 64 1.81 12.38 -15.48
C SER A 64 3.26 12.01 -15.13
N LEU A 65 3.51 10.80 -14.64
CA LEU A 65 4.83 10.34 -14.20
C LEU A 65 5.51 9.44 -15.22
N ASN A 66 4.73 8.54 -15.84
CA ASN A 66 5.24 7.50 -16.72
C ASN A 66 5.01 7.82 -18.20
N GLY A 67 4.24 8.87 -18.52
CA GLY A 67 3.90 9.26 -19.89
C GLY A 67 2.85 8.36 -20.56
N ASP A 68 2.30 7.38 -19.85
CA ASP A 68 1.31 6.45 -20.37
C ASP A 68 0.35 5.93 -19.28
N SER A 69 -0.67 5.16 -19.70
CA SER A 69 -1.70 4.58 -18.83
C SER A 69 -1.46 3.11 -18.46
N LEU A 70 -0.24 2.55 -18.67
CA LEU A 70 -0.04 1.13 -18.47
C LEU A 70 -0.01 0.75 -16.99
N THR A 71 -0.68 -0.35 -16.66
CA THR A 71 -0.55 -1.02 -15.37
C THR A 71 0.89 -1.50 -15.19
N ARG A 72 1.48 -1.17 -14.05
CA ARG A 72 2.85 -1.53 -13.72
C ARG A 72 2.92 -2.20 -12.37
N LEU A 73 3.92 -3.05 -12.22
CA LEU A 73 4.35 -3.45 -10.90
C LEU A 73 4.99 -2.27 -10.19
N PHE A 74 4.66 -2.05 -8.93
CA PHE A 74 5.33 -1.04 -8.13
C PHE A 74 5.55 -1.57 -6.71
N THR A 75 6.52 -0.98 -6.03
CA THR A 75 6.77 -1.19 -4.62
C THR A 75 6.66 0.13 -3.89
N TYR A 76 6.17 0.07 -2.65
CA TYR A 76 6.15 1.20 -1.75
C TYR A 76 6.49 0.72 -0.36
N TRP A 77 7.33 1.45 0.35
CA TRP A 77 7.59 1.20 1.76
C TRP A 77 7.59 2.50 2.53
N PHE A 78 7.24 2.38 3.81
CA PHE A 78 7.28 3.43 4.80
C PHE A 78 7.99 2.86 6.04
N GLY A 79 9.12 3.45 6.40
CA GLY A 79 9.93 3.05 7.54
C GLY A 79 9.89 4.09 8.64
N GLU A 80 10.82 3.95 9.58
CA GLU A 80 10.92 4.87 10.71
C GLU A 80 11.32 6.28 10.28
N ASN A 81 11.06 7.26 11.15
CA ASN A 81 11.36 8.68 10.91
C ASN A 81 10.72 9.26 9.65
N LYS A 82 9.54 8.74 9.26
CA LYS A 82 8.79 9.17 8.06
C LYS A 82 9.56 8.95 6.76
N THR A 83 10.53 8.05 6.76
CA THR A 83 11.21 7.63 5.53
C THR A 83 10.26 6.79 4.71
N GLN A 84 10.19 7.06 3.41
CA GLN A 84 9.31 6.33 2.51
C GLN A 84 9.89 6.35 1.10
N CYS A 85 9.58 5.33 0.31
CA CYS A 85 10.05 5.30 -1.07
C CYS A 85 9.13 4.52 -1.99
N TYR A 86 8.96 5.05 -3.19
CA TYR A 86 8.41 4.32 -4.33
C TYR A 86 9.51 3.69 -5.16
N ASN A 87 9.33 2.42 -5.50
CA ASN A 87 10.19 1.67 -6.39
C ASN A 87 11.67 1.82 -5.96
N THR A 88 12.53 2.15 -6.91
CA THR A 88 13.96 2.42 -6.71
C THR A 88 14.29 3.91 -6.90
N ARG A 89 13.32 4.81 -6.68
CA ARG A 89 13.50 6.27 -6.83
C ARG A 89 14.36 6.90 -5.72
N CYS A 90 14.54 6.15 -4.64
CA CYS A 90 15.34 6.45 -3.48
C CYS A 90 15.96 5.14 -2.98
N PRO A 91 17.05 5.21 -2.18
CA PRO A 91 17.58 4.03 -1.51
C PRO A 91 16.49 3.34 -0.69
N GLY A 92 16.39 2.02 -0.81
CA GLY A 92 15.47 1.24 0.01
C GLY A 92 15.19 -0.14 -0.57
N PHE A 93 14.50 -0.21 -1.71
CA PHE A 93 14.27 -1.48 -2.38
C PHE A 93 15.47 -1.89 -3.24
N VAL A 94 15.98 -3.10 -3.03
CA VAL A 94 17.10 -3.68 -3.78
C VAL A 94 16.55 -4.63 -4.84
N SER A 95 16.61 -4.21 -6.11
CA SER A 95 16.20 -5.07 -7.24
C SER A 95 17.30 -6.08 -7.55
N THR A 96 16.94 -7.36 -7.67
CA THR A 96 17.87 -8.47 -7.95
C THR A 96 17.65 -9.08 -9.33
N HIS A 97 16.45 -8.93 -9.88
CA HIS A 97 16.10 -9.52 -11.17
C HIS A 97 16.37 -8.55 -12.32
N ARG A 98 17.02 -9.06 -13.39
CA ARG A 98 17.59 -8.22 -14.46
C ARG A 98 16.58 -7.67 -15.47
N LYS A 99 15.38 -8.26 -15.55
CA LYS A 99 14.39 -7.94 -16.60
C LYS A 99 13.08 -7.40 -16.02
N VAL A 100 12.54 -8.13 -15.06
CA VAL A 100 11.34 -7.77 -14.31
C VAL A 100 11.75 -7.05 -13.03
N GLY A 101 11.20 -5.86 -12.79
CA GLY A 101 11.49 -4.99 -11.65
C GLY A 101 10.27 -4.14 -11.28
N PRO A 102 10.38 -3.26 -10.28
CA PRO A 102 9.46 -2.13 -10.16
C PRO A 102 9.38 -1.33 -11.47
N ASP A 103 8.23 -0.73 -11.75
CA ASP A 103 7.86 -0.09 -13.02
C ASP A 103 7.74 -1.03 -14.25
N TYR A 104 7.88 -2.34 -14.07
CA TYR A 104 7.68 -3.29 -15.17
C TYR A 104 6.21 -3.29 -15.63
N PRO A 105 5.92 -3.09 -16.92
CA PRO A 105 4.56 -3.07 -17.44
C PRO A 105 3.94 -4.48 -17.40
N LEU A 106 2.77 -4.59 -16.78
CA LEU A 106 2.02 -5.83 -16.73
C LEU A 106 1.19 -5.98 -18.00
N ARG A 107 1.56 -6.97 -18.82
CA ARG A 107 0.84 -7.32 -20.05
C ARG A 107 0.78 -8.83 -20.22
N PRO A 108 -0.30 -9.35 -20.82
CA PRO A 108 -1.56 -8.66 -21.18
C PRO A 108 -2.39 -8.26 -19.95
N THR A 109 -3.37 -7.36 -20.13
CA THR A 109 -4.32 -6.91 -19.08
C THR A 109 -5.71 -7.50 -19.30
N SER A 110 -6.46 -7.71 -18.21
CA SER A 110 -7.82 -8.24 -18.27
C SER A 110 -8.79 -7.30 -19.00
N THR A 111 -9.84 -7.87 -19.59
CA THR A 111 -10.94 -7.12 -20.24
C THR A 111 -12.25 -7.38 -19.51
N TYR A 112 -13.06 -6.34 -19.28
CA TYR A 112 -14.37 -6.48 -18.63
C TYR A 112 -15.28 -7.45 -19.40
N GLY A 113 -15.76 -8.50 -18.74
CA GLY A 113 -16.58 -9.56 -19.34
C GLY A 113 -15.84 -10.47 -20.32
N GLY A 114 -14.52 -10.32 -20.46
CA GLY A 114 -13.70 -11.02 -21.45
C GLY A 114 -12.53 -11.77 -20.82
N GLN A 115 -11.42 -11.89 -21.55
CA GLN A 115 -10.23 -12.61 -21.08
C GLN A 115 -9.70 -12.03 -19.76
N GLN A 116 -9.52 -12.90 -18.77
CA GLN A 116 -8.96 -12.55 -17.47
C GLN A 116 -7.51 -13.03 -17.35
N TYR A 117 -6.68 -12.22 -16.69
CA TYR A 117 -5.30 -12.53 -16.36
C TYR A 117 -5.05 -12.30 -14.87
N THR A 118 -4.25 -13.17 -14.25
CA THR A 118 -3.92 -13.10 -12.83
C THR A 118 -2.43 -13.21 -12.62
N LEU A 119 -1.89 -12.41 -11.70
CA LEU A 119 -0.50 -12.47 -11.28
C LEU A 119 -0.42 -12.92 -9.82
N THR A 120 0.28 -14.02 -9.57
CA THR A 120 0.57 -14.43 -8.18
C THR A 120 1.70 -13.58 -7.63
N LEU A 121 1.45 -12.92 -6.51
CA LEU A 121 2.43 -12.15 -5.74
C LEU A 121 2.82 -12.92 -4.48
N PHE A 122 4.07 -12.78 -4.03
CA PHE A 122 4.48 -13.28 -2.72
C PHE A 122 5.44 -12.30 -2.05
N ILE A 123 5.27 -12.16 -0.73
CA ILE A 123 6.17 -11.43 0.15
C ILE A 123 6.52 -12.35 1.30
N TYR A 124 7.79 -12.46 1.65
CA TYR A 124 8.23 -13.25 2.80
C TYR A 124 9.46 -12.64 3.45
N GLN A 125 9.59 -12.83 4.76
CA GLN A 125 10.80 -12.47 5.48
C GLN A 125 11.80 -13.61 5.40
N ASP A 126 13.01 -13.38 4.90
CA ASP A 126 14.05 -14.41 4.86
C ASP A 126 14.60 -14.64 6.28
N PRO A 127 14.49 -15.86 6.85
CA PRO A 127 14.94 -16.14 8.21
C PRO A 127 16.46 -16.05 8.38
N LYS A 128 17.25 -16.07 7.30
CA LYS A 128 18.71 -15.96 7.38
C LYS A 128 19.16 -14.51 7.48
N THR A 129 18.68 -13.67 6.57
CA THR A 129 19.11 -12.26 6.50
C THR A 129 18.23 -11.31 7.32
N GLY A 130 16.96 -11.67 7.52
CA GLY A 130 15.90 -10.83 8.06
C GLY A 130 15.24 -9.92 7.02
N ASN A 131 15.72 -9.93 5.77
CA ASN A 131 15.22 -9.07 4.70
C ASN A 131 13.84 -9.52 4.23
N TRP A 132 13.01 -8.57 3.82
CA TRP A 132 11.69 -8.83 3.25
C TRP A 132 11.81 -8.95 1.74
N TRP A 133 11.57 -10.15 1.21
CA TRP A 133 11.66 -10.45 -0.21
C TRP A 133 10.32 -10.34 -0.90
N PHE A 134 10.34 -9.83 -2.13
CA PHE A 134 9.18 -9.70 -3.00
C PHE A 134 9.42 -10.43 -4.31
N GLY A 135 8.40 -11.14 -4.77
CA GLY A 135 8.42 -11.74 -6.10
C GLY A 135 7.05 -12.08 -6.63
N VAL A 136 7.06 -12.64 -7.84
CA VAL A 136 5.86 -12.92 -8.64
C VAL A 136 5.94 -14.28 -9.33
N SER A 137 4.84 -14.64 -10.01
CA SER A 137 4.76 -15.81 -10.89
C SER A 137 5.02 -17.14 -10.16
N ASN A 138 4.33 -17.36 -9.03
CA ASN A 138 4.41 -18.59 -8.23
C ASN A 138 5.85 -18.94 -7.82
N TRP A 139 6.55 -18.02 -7.15
CA TRP A 139 7.93 -18.22 -6.66
C TRP A 139 9.02 -18.33 -7.75
N ARG A 140 8.68 -18.14 -9.04
CA ARG A 140 9.64 -18.26 -10.14
C ARG A 140 10.48 -17.00 -10.35
N ILE A 141 9.92 -15.82 -10.07
CA ILE A 141 10.58 -14.54 -10.31
C ILE A 141 10.71 -13.82 -8.97
N VAL A 142 11.91 -13.83 -8.41
CA VAL A 142 12.25 -13.04 -7.22
C VAL A 142 12.71 -11.67 -7.68
N ILE A 143 11.95 -10.62 -7.39
CA ILE A 143 12.17 -9.28 -7.93
C ILE A 143 13.28 -8.56 -7.16
N GLY A 144 13.24 -8.69 -5.84
CA GLY A 144 14.13 -7.94 -4.96
C GLY A 144 13.68 -8.02 -3.50
N TYR A 145 14.29 -7.18 -2.67
CA TYR A 145 14.01 -7.16 -1.24
C TYR A 145 14.12 -5.77 -0.63
N TRP A 146 13.46 -5.60 0.53
CA TRP A 146 13.71 -4.52 1.46
C TRP A 146 14.66 -5.00 2.56
N PRO A 147 15.81 -4.34 2.77
CA PRO A 147 16.68 -4.57 3.92
C PRO A 147 15.92 -4.48 5.24
N LYS A 148 16.23 -5.36 6.19
CA LYS A 148 15.58 -5.39 7.51
C LYS A 148 15.71 -4.07 8.28
N GLU A 149 16.79 -3.33 8.05
CA GLU A 149 17.10 -2.07 8.71
C GLU A 149 16.08 -0.97 8.35
N LEU A 150 15.37 -1.11 7.22
CA LEU A 150 14.30 -0.19 6.83
C LEU A 150 12.99 -0.45 7.54
N LEU A 151 12.79 -1.67 8.00
CA LEU A 151 11.52 -2.17 8.53
C LEU A 151 11.72 -2.82 9.91
N PRO A 152 12.32 -2.12 10.89
CA PRO A 152 12.62 -2.70 12.21
C PRO A 152 11.35 -3.16 12.93
N LYS A 153 10.22 -2.47 12.77
CA LYS A 153 8.92 -2.90 13.32
C LYS A 153 8.39 -4.21 12.73
N LEU A 154 8.94 -4.67 11.61
CA LEU A 154 8.61 -5.93 10.96
C LEU A 154 9.72 -6.98 11.17
N SER A 155 10.64 -6.78 12.12
CA SER A 155 11.75 -7.70 12.35
C SER A 155 11.30 -9.09 12.78
N ASN A 156 10.13 -9.19 13.42
CA ASN A 156 9.54 -10.43 13.94
C ASN A 156 8.27 -10.84 13.17
N GLY A 157 8.15 -10.41 11.91
CA GLY A 157 6.93 -10.57 11.13
C GLY A 157 5.98 -9.38 11.26
N ALA A 158 4.76 -9.54 10.75
CA ALA A 158 3.74 -8.51 10.75
C ALA A 158 2.53 -8.92 11.60
N ASN A 159 2.02 -7.99 12.41
CA ASN A 159 0.78 -8.18 13.17
C ASN A 159 -0.46 -8.12 12.28
N HIS A 160 -0.37 -7.39 11.17
CA HIS A 160 -1.45 -7.19 10.22
C HIS A 160 -0.94 -7.34 8.79
N VAL A 161 -1.81 -7.87 7.93
CA VAL A 161 -1.60 -7.95 6.48
C VAL A 161 -2.90 -7.54 5.81
N ALA A 162 -2.79 -6.80 4.71
CA ALA A 162 -3.93 -6.27 3.98
C ALA A 162 -3.78 -6.55 2.49
N TRP A 163 -4.91 -6.75 1.82
CA TRP A 163 -5.04 -6.87 0.37
C TRP A 163 -6.12 -5.89 -0.08
N GLY A 164 -5.90 -5.22 -1.20
CA GLY A 164 -6.87 -4.25 -1.71
C GLY A 164 -6.26 -3.31 -2.73
N GLY A 165 -6.94 -2.19 -2.92
CA GLY A 165 -6.50 -1.11 -3.80
C GLY A 165 -6.63 0.24 -3.11
N ILE A 166 -5.85 1.21 -3.59
CA ILE A 166 -5.93 2.60 -3.15
C ILE A 166 -6.18 3.42 -4.41
N ALA A 167 -7.11 4.36 -4.35
CA ALA A 167 -7.34 5.33 -5.40
C ALA A 167 -7.23 6.72 -4.79
N ILE A 168 -6.52 7.61 -5.48
CA ILE A 168 -6.19 8.94 -4.99
C ILE A 168 -6.87 9.96 -5.89
N ALA A 169 -7.71 10.80 -5.31
CA ALA A 169 -8.36 11.88 -6.04
C ALA A 169 -7.36 12.93 -6.53
N ASP A 170 -7.67 13.57 -7.65
CA ASP A 170 -6.97 14.75 -8.11
C ASP A 170 -7.20 15.96 -7.19
N LYS A 171 -6.57 17.10 -7.52
CA LYS A 171 -6.70 18.34 -6.73
C LYS A 171 -8.12 18.91 -6.76
N GLN A 172 -8.96 18.45 -7.68
CA GLN A 172 -10.36 18.83 -7.84
C GLN A 172 -11.31 17.87 -7.11
N GLY A 173 -10.78 16.85 -6.42
CA GLY A 173 -11.58 15.84 -5.71
C GLY A 173 -12.11 14.72 -6.61
N ASN A 174 -11.67 14.64 -7.88
CA ASN A 174 -12.05 13.56 -8.78
C ASN A 174 -11.15 12.34 -8.56
N SER A 175 -11.78 11.28 -8.10
CA SER A 175 -11.23 9.96 -7.87
C SER A 175 -11.22 9.14 -9.17
N PRO A 176 -10.10 8.49 -9.53
CA PRO A 176 -10.03 7.66 -10.73
C PRO A 176 -10.82 6.35 -10.57
N PRO A 177 -11.19 5.67 -11.68
CA PRO A 177 -11.73 4.32 -11.59
C PRO A 177 -10.71 3.35 -10.98
N MET A 178 -11.19 2.39 -10.19
CA MET A 178 -10.38 1.33 -9.59
C MET A 178 -10.76 -0.04 -10.15
N GLY A 179 -9.75 -0.88 -10.40
CA GLY A 179 -9.95 -2.25 -10.86
C GLY A 179 -10.60 -2.28 -12.23
N SER A 180 -11.83 -2.81 -12.32
CA SER A 180 -12.59 -2.86 -13.56
C SER A 180 -13.36 -1.57 -13.88
N GLY A 181 -13.29 -0.56 -13.01
CA GLY A 181 -14.09 0.67 -13.12
C GLY A 181 -15.57 0.48 -12.76
N HIS A 182 -15.95 -0.68 -12.23
CA HIS A 182 -17.31 -1.01 -11.83
C HIS A 182 -17.33 -1.46 -10.37
N LEU A 183 -18.47 -1.27 -9.70
CA LEU A 183 -18.66 -1.80 -8.35
C LEU A 183 -18.65 -3.34 -8.39
N PRO A 184 -18.11 -3.98 -7.33
CA PRO A 184 -17.99 -5.43 -7.30
C PRO A 184 -19.35 -6.12 -7.20
N ASN A 185 -19.47 -7.28 -7.82
CA ASN A 185 -20.69 -8.08 -7.88
C ASN A 185 -20.43 -9.60 -7.77
N SER A 186 -19.32 -10.00 -7.17
CA SER A 186 -18.79 -11.38 -7.09
C SER A 186 -18.44 -12.05 -8.42
N ASP A 187 -18.85 -11.51 -9.57
CA ASP A 187 -18.46 -12.04 -10.88
C ASP A 187 -17.02 -11.63 -11.20
N CYS A 188 -16.08 -12.57 -11.09
CA CYS A 188 -14.67 -12.36 -11.41
C CYS A 188 -14.40 -12.05 -12.89
N MET A 189 -15.36 -12.26 -13.80
CA MET A 189 -15.22 -11.84 -15.20
C MET A 189 -15.50 -10.33 -15.37
N ARG A 190 -16.23 -9.72 -14.44
CA ARG A 190 -16.68 -8.32 -14.49
C ARG A 190 -16.13 -7.47 -13.33
N SER A 191 -15.52 -8.09 -12.34
CA SER A 191 -14.91 -7.43 -11.19
C SER A 191 -13.40 -7.63 -11.15
N CYS A 192 -12.67 -6.68 -10.56
CA CYS A 192 -11.30 -6.95 -10.14
C CYS A 192 -11.33 -7.79 -8.86
N PHE A 193 -10.37 -8.68 -8.67
CA PHE A 193 -10.38 -9.61 -7.54
C PHE A 193 -8.98 -9.95 -7.05
N PHE A 194 -8.90 -10.26 -5.75
CA PHE A 194 -7.82 -11.05 -5.19
C PHE A 194 -8.34 -12.47 -4.97
N LYS A 195 -7.52 -13.47 -5.31
CA LYS A 195 -7.83 -14.88 -5.06
C LYS A 195 -6.65 -15.61 -4.47
N SER A 196 -6.90 -16.78 -3.91
CA SER A 196 -5.88 -17.63 -3.30
C SER A 196 -5.09 -16.92 -2.21
N ILE A 197 -5.79 -16.06 -1.45
CA ILE A 197 -5.20 -15.27 -0.37
C ILE A 197 -4.78 -16.20 0.75
N LYS A 198 -3.49 -16.11 1.12
CA LYS A 198 -2.87 -16.92 2.15
C LYS A 198 -1.79 -16.12 2.88
N PHE A 199 -1.54 -16.45 4.13
CA PHE A 199 -0.46 -15.89 4.94
C PHE A 199 0.23 -16.99 5.77
N GLN A 200 1.35 -16.67 6.41
CA GLN A 200 2.04 -17.58 7.33
C GLN A 200 2.28 -16.86 8.65
N ASN A 201 1.92 -17.49 9.77
CA ASN A 201 2.23 -17.00 11.11
C ASN A 201 3.59 -17.51 11.64
N ASN A 202 4.08 -18.61 11.07
CA ASN A 202 5.38 -19.18 11.42
C ASN A 202 6.04 -19.74 10.15
N ILE A 203 7.08 -19.07 9.69
CA ILE A 203 7.79 -19.45 8.45
C ILE A 203 8.43 -20.84 8.53
N ARG A 204 8.78 -21.32 9.73
CA ARG A 204 9.36 -22.67 9.93
C ARG A 204 8.33 -23.77 9.71
N SER A 205 7.05 -23.49 9.94
CA SER A 205 5.97 -24.46 9.77
C SER A 205 5.72 -24.83 8.30
N LYS A 206 6.17 -23.99 7.35
CA LYS A 206 5.88 -24.07 5.91
C LYS A 206 4.37 -24.16 5.59
N LYS A 207 3.49 -23.92 6.57
CA LYS A 207 2.04 -24.02 6.42
C LYS A 207 1.47 -22.65 6.11
N PHE A 208 0.76 -22.56 4.99
CA PHE A 208 -0.05 -21.40 4.67
C PHE A 208 -1.42 -21.51 5.35
N LEU A 209 -1.84 -20.39 5.92
CA LEU A 209 -3.15 -20.18 6.52
C LEU A 209 -3.99 -19.32 5.59
N THR A 210 -5.29 -19.53 5.65
CA THR A 210 -6.28 -18.73 4.94
C THR A 210 -6.91 -17.74 5.93
N PRO A 211 -7.19 -16.49 5.54
CA PRO A 211 -7.94 -15.57 6.40
C PRO A 211 -9.28 -16.20 6.84
N ASN A 212 -9.66 -15.98 8.09
CA ASN A 212 -10.97 -16.36 8.63
C ASN A 212 -11.78 -15.11 8.99
N ASP A 213 -13.10 -15.27 9.18
CA ASP A 213 -14.02 -14.15 9.40
C ASP A 213 -13.71 -13.39 10.69
N ASP A 214 -13.32 -14.11 11.75
CA ASP A 214 -12.99 -13.51 13.05
C ASP A 214 -11.71 -12.64 13.04
N ALA A 215 -10.90 -12.74 11.98
CA ALA A 215 -9.65 -11.98 11.84
C ALA A 215 -9.60 -11.09 10.60
N THR A 216 -10.72 -10.92 9.88
CA THR A 216 -10.78 -10.10 8.65
C THR A 216 -11.68 -8.89 8.84
N ILE A 217 -11.15 -7.70 8.53
CA ILE A 217 -11.90 -6.45 8.56
C ILE A 217 -12.00 -5.91 7.14
N HIS A 218 -13.21 -5.54 6.72
CA HIS A 218 -13.41 -4.81 5.47
C HIS A 218 -13.37 -3.32 5.72
N TYR A 219 -12.68 -2.61 4.83
CA TYR A 219 -12.53 -1.16 4.94
C TYR A 219 -12.72 -0.51 3.58
N VAL A 220 -13.65 0.44 3.52
CA VAL A 220 -13.95 1.25 2.32
C VAL A 220 -14.07 2.70 2.75
N ASP A 221 -13.10 3.53 2.37
CA ASP A 221 -13.07 4.95 2.72
C ASP A 221 -14.26 5.75 2.17
N LYS A 222 -14.72 5.41 0.95
CA LYS A 222 -15.75 6.14 0.21
C LYS A 222 -16.74 5.17 -0.46
N SER A 223 -17.69 4.68 0.32
CA SER A 223 -18.63 3.60 -0.05
C SER A 223 -19.56 3.88 -1.22
N GLY A 224 -19.67 5.14 -1.68
CA GLY A 224 -20.40 5.49 -2.92
C GLY A 224 -19.56 5.41 -4.20
N CYS A 225 -18.24 5.32 -4.10
CA CYS A 225 -17.33 5.37 -5.24
C CYS A 225 -16.58 4.08 -5.48
N TYR A 226 -16.33 3.35 -4.40
CA TYR A 226 -15.64 2.06 -4.41
C TYR A 226 -16.39 1.09 -3.50
N GLY A 227 -16.23 -0.19 -3.78
CA GLY A 227 -16.79 -1.26 -2.97
C GLY A 227 -15.83 -2.43 -2.85
N ILE A 228 -16.14 -3.25 -1.85
CA ILE A 228 -15.57 -4.58 -1.67
C ILE A 228 -16.71 -5.57 -1.47
N MET A 229 -16.61 -6.75 -2.07
CA MET A 229 -17.55 -7.84 -1.88
C MET A 229 -16.76 -9.12 -1.64
N ASP A 230 -16.81 -9.60 -0.41
CA ASP A 230 -16.06 -10.75 0.07
C ASP A 230 -17.03 -11.91 0.36
N THR A 231 -17.32 -12.69 -0.69
CA THR A 231 -18.07 -13.94 -0.55
C THR A 231 -17.17 -15.12 -0.22
N LYS A 232 -15.91 -14.87 0.16
CA LYS A 232 -14.85 -15.85 0.45
C LYS A 232 -14.40 -16.72 -0.71
N ASP A 233 -15.21 -16.95 -1.73
CA ASP A 233 -14.85 -17.77 -2.89
C ASP A 233 -15.12 -17.08 -4.23
N CYS A 234 -15.72 -15.88 -4.22
CA CYS A 234 -16.20 -15.19 -5.42
C CYS A 234 -17.11 -16.07 -6.31
N GLY A 235 -17.82 -17.05 -5.74
CA GLY A 235 -18.63 -18.02 -6.48
C GLY A 235 -17.84 -19.19 -7.08
N HIS A 236 -16.53 -19.30 -6.79
CA HIS A 236 -15.58 -20.23 -7.38
C HIS A 236 -14.73 -20.90 -6.29
N LYS A 237 -15.11 -22.10 -5.82
CA LYS A 237 -14.39 -22.80 -4.73
C LYS A 237 -12.89 -23.00 -5.01
N GLU A 238 -12.53 -23.17 -6.28
CA GLU A 238 -11.16 -23.30 -6.78
C GLU A 238 -10.32 -22.01 -6.61
N PHE A 239 -10.95 -20.86 -6.38
CA PHE A 239 -10.25 -19.60 -6.11
C PHE A 239 -9.74 -19.51 -4.68
N HIS A 240 -10.16 -20.44 -3.81
CA HIS A 240 -9.94 -20.35 -2.36
C HIS A 240 -10.39 -18.97 -1.84
N TYR A 241 -9.80 -18.47 -0.75
CA TYR A 241 -10.18 -17.16 -0.22
C TYR A 241 -10.05 -16.07 -1.29
N CYS A 242 -11.18 -15.49 -1.65
CA CYS A 242 -11.35 -14.55 -2.74
C CYS A 242 -12.34 -13.45 -2.37
N PHE A 243 -12.02 -12.23 -2.77
CA PHE A 243 -12.95 -11.11 -2.75
C PHE A 243 -12.83 -10.30 -4.03
N THR A 244 -13.93 -9.65 -4.40
CA THR A 244 -14.00 -8.70 -5.52
C THR A 244 -13.99 -7.27 -5.00
N PHE A 245 -13.38 -6.36 -5.75
CA PHE A 245 -13.29 -4.94 -5.39
C PHE A 245 -13.22 -4.06 -6.65
N GLY A 246 -13.50 -2.77 -6.47
CA GLY A 246 -13.39 -1.79 -7.54
C GLY A 246 -14.42 -0.69 -7.41
N GLY A 247 -14.52 0.14 -8.45
CA GLY A 247 -15.55 1.16 -8.55
C GLY A 247 -15.26 2.19 -9.64
N PRO A 248 -16.28 2.95 -10.05
CA PRO A 248 -16.14 3.94 -11.12
C PRO A 248 -15.32 5.17 -10.74
N GLY A 249 -15.07 5.41 -9.44
CA GLY A 249 -14.52 6.67 -8.98
C GLY A 249 -15.55 7.80 -9.10
N GLY A 250 -15.11 9.02 -9.40
CA GLY A 250 -15.97 10.21 -9.48
C GLY A 250 -15.66 11.25 -8.41
N LYS A 251 -16.64 12.06 -8.01
CA LYS A 251 -16.44 13.09 -6.96
C LYS A 251 -16.48 12.47 -5.57
N CYS A 252 -15.34 11.99 -5.13
CA CYS A 252 -15.20 11.20 -3.90
C CYS A 252 -14.23 11.83 -2.89
N GLY A 253 -13.50 12.89 -3.30
CA GLY A 253 -12.57 13.64 -2.45
C GLY A 253 -13.26 14.25 -1.25
#